data_AF-A0A950Z3W0-F1
#
_entry.id   AF-A0A950Z3W0-F1
#
_cell.length_a   1.000
_cell.length_b   1.000
_cell.length_c   1.000
_cell.angle_alpha   90.00
_cell.angle_beta   90.00
_cell.angle_gamma   90.00
#
_symmetry.space_group_name_H-M   'P 1'
#
loop_
_entity.id
_entity.type
_entity.pdbx_description
1 polymer ?
#
loop_
_entity_poly.entity_id
_entity_poly.type
_entity_poly.pdbx_seq_one_letter_code
_entity_poly.pdbx_strand_id
1 'polypeptide(L)'
;AFMDQATIDRVSHSSDASDRLDGQLETVRQLGYAITHDELQNDVYGLAVPVRHDGHAVASLAVLVPTTRAGAIAEHLPRLQTAAQQVASSLFGHLHEYEPGARA
;
A
#
# COMPACT_ATOMS: atom_id res chain seq x y z
N ALA A 1 -0.26 6.79 3.14
CA ALA A 1 -0.64 7.76 2.09
C ALA A 1 -2.16 7.83 1.88
N PHE A 2 -2.86 6.71 1.76
CA PHE A 2 -4.27 6.68 1.34
C PHE A 2 -5.31 6.65 2.48
N MET A 3 -4.88 6.87 3.72
CA MET A 3 -5.77 6.96 4.89
C MET A 3 -6.32 8.38 5.04
N ASP A 4 -7.34 8.56 5.89
CA ASP A 4 -7.84 9.88 6.26
C ASP A 4 -6.78 10.70 7.03
N GLN A 5 -6.87 12.03 6.93
CA GLN A 5 -5.87 12.93 7.52
C GLN A 5 -5.78 12.80 9.04
N ALA A 6 -6.91 12.63 9.74
CA ALA A 6 -6.90 12.50 11.20
C ALA A 6 -6.17 11.24 11.66
N THR A 7 -6.26 10.15 10.90
CA THR A 7 -5.50 8.94 11.17
C THR A 7 -4.03 9.09 10.84
N ILE A 8 -3.68 9.77 9.75
CA ILE A 8 -2.29 10.08 9.40
C ILE A 8 -1.65 10.91 10.51
N ASP A 9 -2.29 12.00 10.93
CA ASP A 9 -1.78 12.85 12.00
C ASP A 9 -1.54 12.01 13.27
N ARG A 10 -2.50 11.17 13.66
CA ARG A 10 -2.39 10.30 14.85
C ARG A 10 -1.17 9.38 14.84
N VAL A 11 -0.80 8.82 13.68
CA VAL A 11 0.35 7.89 13.59
C VAL A 11 1.68 8.62 13.37
N SER A 12 1.66 9.79 12.73
CA SER A 12 2.84 10.61 12.43
C SER A 12 3.44 11.30 13.67
N HIS A 13 2.65 11.57 14.70
CA HIS A 13 3.08 12.22 15.97
C HIS A 13 4.16 11.43 16.74
N SER A 14 4.51 10.23 16.32
CA SER A 14 5.58 9.41 16.92
C SER A 14 6.97 9.63 16.30
N SER A 15 7.11 10.54 15.32
CA SER A 15 8.37 10.76 14.59
C SER A 15 8.82 12.23 14.56
N ASP A 16 10.11 12.50 14.81
CA ASP A 16 10.72 13.85 14.81
C ASP A 16 10.84 14.51 13.42
N ALA A 17 10.21 13.98 12.37
CA ALA A 17 10.42 14.38 10.97
C ALA A 17 9.12 14.61 10.17
N SER A 18 8.12 15.26 10.79
CA SER A 18 6.76 15.45 10.23
C SER A 18 6.73 16.02 8.81
N ASP A 19 7.46 17.11 8.53
CA ASP A 19 7.43 17.77 7.21
C ASP A 19 7.95 16.88 6.07
N ARG A 20 8.98 16.07 6.36
CA ARG A 20 9.54 15.13 5.39
C ARG A 20 8.56 14.01 5.11
N LEU A 21 7.88 13.52 6.15
CA LEU A 21 6.87 12.48 6.03
C LEU A 21 5.69 12.96 5.17
N ASP A 22 5.21 14.19 5.38
CA ASP A 22 4.11 14.75 4.60
C ASP A 22 4.45 14.85 3.11
N GLY A 23 5.66 15.30 2.77
CA GLY A 23 6.14 15.33 1.39
C GLY A 23 6.26 13.94 0.75
N GLN A 24 6.70 12.93 1.51
CA GLN A 24 6.75 11.54 1.05
C GLN A 24 5.33 10.99 0.82
N LEU A 25 4.41 11.23 1.76
CA LEU A 25 3.02 10.78 1.63
C LEU A 25 2.33 11.39 0.41
N GLU A 26 2.56 12.67 0.14
CA GLU A 26 2.03 13.34 -1.04
C GLU A 26 2.60 12.76 -2.34
N THR A 27 3.90 12.52 -2.38
CA THR A 27 4.54 11.85 -3.51
C THR A 27 3.92 10.47 -3.79
N VAL A 28 3.69 9.67 -2.75
CA VAL A 28 3.04 8.35 -2.88
C VAL A 28 1.59 8.48 -3.37
N ARG A 29 0.85 9.51 -2.96
CA ARG A 29 -0.51 9.76 -3.47
C ARG A 29 -0.51 10.05 -4.97
N GLN A 30 0.40 10.91 -5.42
CA GLN A 30 0.52 11.30 -6.83
C GLN A 30 0.95 10.13 -7.71
N LEU A 31 1.92 9.33 -7.25
CA LEU A 31 2.43 8.19 -8.00
C LEU A 31 1.52 6.96 -7.94
N GLY A 32 0.75 6.80 -6.86
CA GLY A 32 -0.09 5.63 -6.63
C GLY A 32 0.67 4.39 -6.15
N TYR A 33 1.96 4.52 -5.83
CA TYR A 33 2.83 3.48 -5.27
C TYR A 33 3.91 4.11 -4.39
N ALA A 34 4.57 3.29 -3.58
CA ALA A 34 5.68 3.70 -2.72
C ALA A 34 6.95 2.92 -3.10
N ILE A 35 8.08 3.62 -3.09
CA ILE A 35 9.42 3.06 -3.16
C ILE A 35 10.14 3.43 -1.87
N THR A 36 10.78 2.44 -1.24
CA THR A 36 11.55 2.65 -0.01
C THR A 36 12.97 2.09 -0.19
N HIS A 37 13.94 2.72 0.46
CA HIS A 37 15.34 2.31 0.44
C HIS A 37 15.92 2.46 1.84
N ASP A 38 16.31 1.34 2.45
CA ASP A 38 16.91 1.28 3.79
C ASP A 38 16.05 1.91 4.89
N GLU A 39 14.73 2.02 4.69
CA GLU A 39 13.82 2.65 5.65
C GLU A 39 13.34 1.68 6.74
N LEU A 40 13.16 0.40 6.40
CA LEU A 40 12.73 -0.64 7.34
C LEU A 40 13.89 -1.52 7.83
N GLN A 41 14.80 -1.84 6.92
CA GLN A 41 15.96 -2.67 7.18
C GLN A 41 17.08 -2.22 6.24
N ASN A 42 18.31 -2.15 6.77
CA ASN A 42 19.49 -1.84 5.97
C ASN A 42 19.65 -2.84 4.82
N ASP A 43 20.09 -2.34 3.67
CA ASP A 43 20.29 -3.07 2.42
C ASP A 43 19.01 -3.66 1.82
N VAL A 44 17.84 -3.07 2.11
CA VAL A 44 16.55 -3.50 1.56
C VAL A 44 15.90 -2.37 0.75
N TYR A 45 15.48 -2.74 -0.45
CA TYR A 45 14.71 -1.90 -1.36
C TYR A 45 13.30 -2.44 -1.52
N GLY A 46 12.30 -1.59 -1.29
CA GLY A 46 10.89 -1.93 -1.33
C GLY A 46 10.15 -1.26 -2.48
N LEU A 47 9.22 -1.98 -3.08
CA LEU A 47 8.17 -1.43 -3.96
C LEU A 47 6.81 -1.89 -3.43
N ALA A 48 5.92 -0.95 -3.15
CA ALA A 48 4.59 -1.24 -2.61
C ALA A 48 3.48 -0.53 -3.38
N VAL A 49 2.35 -1.21 -3.56
CA VAL A 49 1.14 -0.67 -4.20
C VAL A 49 -0.07 -0.85 -3.26
N PRO A 50 -1.09 0.03 -3.34
CA PRO A 50 -2.29 -0.14 -2.55
C PRO A 50 -3.15 -1.30 -3.09
N VAL A 51 -3.71 -2.10 -2.20
CA VAL A 51 -4.86 -2.97 -2.48
C VAL A 51 -6.11 -2.15 -2.21
N ARG A 52 -7.00 -2.05 -3.20
CA ARG A 52 -8.19 -1.18 -3.13
C ARG A 52 -9.49 -1.96 -3.11
N HIS A 53 -10.46 -1.44 -2.36
CA HIS A 53 -11.85 -1.87 -2.34
C HIS A 53 -12.73 -0.63 -2.26
N ASP A 54 -13.75 -0.55 -3.13
CA ASP A 54 -14.67 0.59 -3.24
C ASP A 54 -13.98 1.96 -3.30
N GLY A 55 -12.87 2.03 -4.05
CA GLY A 55 -12.07 3.25 -4.20
C GLY A 55 -11.10 3.55 -3.05
N HIS A 56 -11.25 2.89 -1.90
CA HIS A 56 -10.40 3.06 -0.73
C HIS A 56 -9.24 2.07 -0.71
N ALA A 57 -8.06 2.49 -0.25
CA ALA A 57 -6.97 1.56 0.01
C ALA A 57 -7.22 0.88 1.36
N VAL A 58 -7.32 -0.45 1.34
CA VAL A 58 -7.64 -1.27 2.52
C VAL A 58 -6.44 -2.10 3.00
N ALA A 59 -5.44 -2.28 2.14
CA ALA A 59 -4.17 -2.90 2.45
C ALA A 59 -3.10 -2.40 1.47
N SER A 60 -1.88 -2.93 1.61
CA SER A 60 -0.82 -2.78 0.61
C SER A 60 -0.22 -4.14 0.27
N LEU A 61 0.32 -4.24 -0.95
CA LEU A 61 1.11 -5.38 -1.40
C LEU A 61 2.51 -4.88 -1.75
N ALA A 62 3.54 -5.52 -1.22
CA ALA A 62 4.92 -5.09 -1.37
C ALA A 62 5.86 -6.23 -1.78
N VAL A 63 6.88 -5.87 -2.56
CA VAL A 63 8.04 -6.72 -2.87
C VAL A 63 9.27 -6.06 -2.29
N LEU A 64 10.10 -6.86 -1.62
CA LEU A 64 11.35 -6.42 -1.01
C LEU A 64 12.50 -7.20 -1.62
N VAL A 65 13.57 -6.50 -2.00
CA VAL A 65 14.78 -7.10 -2.57
C VAL A 65 16.01 -6.49 -1.90
N PRO A 66 17.15 -7.20 -1.87
CA PRO A 66 18.42 -6.59 -1.53
C PRO A 66 18.75 -5.44 -2.47
N THR A 67 19.39 -4.38 -1.96
CA THR A 67 19.80 -3.19 -2.74
C THR A 67 20.62 -3.53 -3.98
N THR A 68 21.45 -4.58 -3.90
CA THR A 68 22.24 -5.12 -5.02
C THR A 68 21.41 -5.62 -6.20
N ARG A 69 20.10 -5.87 -6.01
CA ARG A 69 19.15 -6.31 -7.04
C ARG A 69 18.05 -5.28 -7.34
N ALA A 70 18.14 -4.08 -6.77
CA ALA A 70 17.09 -3.07 -6.87
C ALA A 70 16.97 -2.43 -8.27
N GLY A 71 17.99 -2.53 -9.12
CA GLY A 71 18.07 -1.79 -10.39
C GLY A 71 16.87 -1.99 -11.33
N ALA A 72 16.19 -3.13 -11.28
CA ALA A 72 15.03 -3.44 -12.14
C ALA A 72 13.69 -3.48 -11.38
N ILE A 73 13.66 -3.18 -10.07
CA ILE A 73 12.44 -3.39 -9.27
C ILE A 73 11.26 -2.54 -9.75
N ALA A 74 11.51 -1.31 -10.22
CA ALA A 74 10.49 -0.41 -10.73
C ALA A 74 9.80 -0.96 -12.00
N GLU A 75 10.49 -1.78 -12.80
CA GLU A 75 9.93 -2.43 -13.99
C GLU A 75 8.84 -3.44 -13.63
N HIS A 76 8.80 -3.91 -12.38
CA HIS A 76 7.79 -4.84 -11.89
C HIS A 76 6.51 -4.14 -11.42
N LEU A 77 6.46 -2.80 -11.40
CA LEU A 77 5.30 -2.04 -10.95
C LEU A 77 3.98 -2.47 -11.63
N PRO A 78 3.89 -2.61 -12.98
CA PRO A 78 2.63 -3.03 -13.60
C PRO A 78 2.17 -4.42 -13.15
N ARG A 79 3.12 -5.35 -12.96
CA ARG A 79 2.82 -6.72 -12.50
C ARG A 79 2.35 -6.72 -11.05
N LEU A 80 2.98 -5.90 -10.20
CA LEU A 80 2.61 -5.76 -8.80
C LEU A 80 1.21 -5.13 -8.67
N GLN A 81 0.87 -4.14 -9.51
CA GLN A 81 -0.47 -3.57 -9.59
C GLN A 81 -1.52 -4.63 -9.99
N THR A 82 -1.23 -5.45 -11.02
CA THR A 82 -2.11 -6.57 -11.39
C THR A 82 -2.28 -7.55 -10.24
N ALA A 83 -1.21 -7.92 -9.53
CA ALA A 83 -1.29 -8.81 -8.39
C ALA A 83 -2.15 -8.21 -7.25
N ALA A 84 -2.01 -6.91 -6.98
CA ALA A 84 -2.84 -6.23 -5.98
C ALA A 84 -4.33 -6.20 -6.35
N GLN A 85 -4.65 -6.03 -7.64
CA GLN A 85 -6.02 -6.15 -8.14
C GLN A 85 -6.57 -7.57 -7.98
N GLN A 86 -5.76 -8.60 -8.26
CA GLN A 86 -6.16 -10.00 -8.06
C GLN A 86 -6.41 -10.31 -6.58
N VAL A 87 -5.55 -9.82 -5.69
CA VAL A 87 -5.75 -9.92 -4.23
C VAL A 87 -7.06 -9.23 -3.83
N ALA A 88 -7.33 -8.01 -4.30
CA ALA A 88 -8.58 -7.31 -4.02
C ALA A 88 -9.80 -8.13 -4.49
N SER A 89 -9.79 -8.62 -5.72
CA SER A 89 -10.88 -9.45 -6.26
C SER A 89 -11.08 -10.73 -5.47
N SER A 90 -10.01 -11.38 -5.03
CA SER A 90 -10.11 -12.61 -4.23
C SER A 90 -10.66 -12.36 -2.82
N LEU A 91 -10.35 -11.21 -2.22
CA LEU A 91 -10.78 -10.88 -0.86
C LEU A 91 -12.21 -10.32 -0.82
N PHE A 92 -12.62 -9.55 -1.83
CA PHE A 92 -13.86 -8.78 -1.82
C PHE A 92 -14.86 -9.19 -2.92
N GLY A 93 -14.47 -10.02 -3.90
CA GLY A 93 -15.29 -10.40 -5.06
C GLY A 93 -16.42 -11.40 -4.79
N HIS A 94 -16.59 -11.87 -3.55
CA HIS A 94 -17.67 -12.79 -3.15
C HIS A 94 -18.60 -12.24 -2.05
N LEU A 95 -18.51 -10.96 -1.69
CA LEU A 95 -19.44 -10.36 -0.73
C LEU A 95 -20.73 -9.89 -1.42
N HIS A 96 -21.45 -10.81 -2.07
CA HIS A 96 -22.87 -10.64 -2.35
C HIS A 96 -23.65 -11.18 -1.14
N GLU A 97 -24.36 -10.26 -0.46
CA GLU A 97 -25.45 -10.46 0.50
C GLU A 97 -25.30 -11.64 1.49
N TYR A 98 -24.70 -11.37 2.65
CA TYR A 98 -25.12 -12.08 3.85
C TYR A 98 -26.49 -11.53 4.28
N GLU A 99 -27.58 -12.19 3.89
CA GLU A 99 -28.92 -12.01 4.47
C GLU A 99 -28.99 -12.84 5.76
N PRO A 100 -28.94 -12.23 6.96
CA PRO A 100 -29.21 -12.96 8.19
C PRO A 100 -30.72 -13.16 8.31
N GLY A 101 -31.22 -14.37 8.04
CA GLY A 101 -32.54 -14.75 8.55
C GLY A 101 -33.47 -15.58 7.67
N ALA A 102 -33.02 -16.21 6.58
CA ALA A 102 -33.86 -17.15 5.83
C ALA A 102 -33.84 -18.57 6.43
N ARG A 103 -34.48 -18.68 7.61
CA ARG A 103 -35.34 -19.76 8.15
C ARG A 103 -34.85 -21.22 8.25
N ALA A 104 -35.12 -21.80 9.42
CA ALA A 104 -36.24 -22.75 9.55
C ALA A 104 -37.06 -22.40 10.80
#